data_AF-A0A5C7VY72-F1
#
_entry.id   AF-A0A5C7VY72-F1
#
_cell.length_a   1.000
_cell.length_b   1.000
_cell.length_c   1.000
_cell.angle_alpha   90.00
_cell.angle_beta   90.00
_cell.angle_gamma   90.00
#
_symmetry.space_group_name_H-M   'P 1'
#
loop_
_entity.id
_entity.type
_entity.pdbx_description
1 polymer ?
#
loop_
_entity_poly.entity_id
_entity_poly.type
_entity_poly.pdbx_seq_one_letter_code
_entity_poly.pdbx_strand_id
1 'polypeptide(L)'
;MSNATLIGRAVVNSLGHVVRVVVYSGQRWAVARDIALCVLLQAGAVGARIALHPEVFAEHYRKARIEGHPAESLLLSEEGIRLFVAGMKSKPQPDGVESDLIAWLDAGGLNFDQPPAAPEIETLPVEEAELLPPPRHVPSLRLVPRGPDPMQQLLEREKAYCRDLVKTLLRYCESEDVDKLTGMVDGQIDHLLESRYCPGLNAACYELYRKYWLQGGEA
;
A
#
# COMPACT_ATOMS: atom_id res chain seq x y z
N MET A 1 -27.41 1.24 -11.18
CA MET A 1 -26.15 0.54 -10.89
C MET A 1 -25.75 0.89 -9.48
N SER A 2 -25.56 -0.10 -8.63
CA SER A 2 -25.16 0.14 -7.24
C SER A 2 -23.67 0.48 -7.22
N ASN A 3 -23.32 1.62 -6.65
CA ASN A 3 -21.93 2.06 -6.51
C ASN A 3 -21.35 1.53 -5.19
N ALA A 4 -20.05 1.24 -5.21
CA ALA A 4 -19.29 0.94 -4.00
C ALA A 4 -18.46 2.16 -3.59
N THR A 5 -18.48 2.49 -2.31
CA THR A 5 -17.73 3.63 -1.76
C THR A 5 -16.43 3.12 -1.16
N LEU A 6 -15.29 3.69 -1.57
CA LEU A 6 -13.99 3.34 -0.97
C LEU A 6 -13.92 3.88 0.46
N ILE A 7 -13.69 2.99 1.43
CA ILE A 7 -13.59 3.37 2.85
C ILE A 7 -12.16 3.32 3.39
N GLY A 8 -11.28 2.55 2.77
CA GLY A 8 -9.93 2.40 3.29
C GLY A 8 -8.99 1.62 2.37
N ARG A 9 -7.71 1.69 2.72
CA ARG A 9 -6.62 0.91 2.15
C ARG A 9 -5.86 0.28 3.30
N ALA A 10 -5.67 -1.03 3.26
CA ALA A 10 -4.92 -1.76 4.29
C ALA A 10 -3.72 -2.45 3.65
N VAL A 11 -2.57 -2.38 4.32
CA VAL A 11 -1.39 -3.18 3.96
C VAL A 11 -1.58 -4.56 4.57
N VAL A 12 -1.44 -5.61 3.77
CA VAL A 12 -1.77 -6.99 4.16
C VAL A 12 -0.53 -7.79 4.55
N ASN A 13 0.60 -7.55 3.88
CA ASN A 13 1.83 -8.32 4.10
C ASN A 13 3.08 -7.42 4.13
N SER A 14 4.19 -8.01 4.55
CA SER A 14 5.51 -7.36 4.64
C SER A 14 6.03 -6.84 3.29
N LEU A 15 5.52 -7.39 2.18
CA LEU A 15 5.81 -6.95 0.82
C LEU A 15 5.06 -5.65 0.43
N GLY A 16 4.21 -5.12 1.31
CA GLY A 16 3.52 -3.84 1.10
C GLY A 16 2.29 -3.93 0.21
N HIS A 17 1.73 -5.12 -0.03
CA HIS A 17 0.52 -5.24 -0.84
C HIS A 17 -0.67 -4.59 -0.15
N VAL A 18 -1.38 -3.74 -0.91
CA VAL A 18 -2.48 -2.95 -0.40
C VAL A 18 -3.80 -3.50 -0.90
N VAL A 19 -4.71 -3.81 0.02
CA VAL A 19 -6.11 -4.13 -0.30
C VAL A 19 -6.97 -2.89 -0.11
N ARG A 20 -7.68 -2.50 -1.16
CA ARG A 20 -8.77 -1.53 -1.05
C ARG A 20 -10.00 -2.21 -0.46
N VAL A 21 -10.56 -1.59 0.56
CA VAL A 21 -11.81 -2.01 1.18
C VAL A 21 -12.89 -0.98 0.86
N VAL A 22 -14.02 -1.49 0.39
CA VAL A 22 -15.16 -0.70 -0.06
C VAL A 22 -16.41 -1.10 0.71
N VAL A 23 -17.35 -0.17 0.85
CA VAL A 23 -18.70 -0.46 1.32
C VAL A 23 -19.62 -0.57 0.12
N TYR A 24 -20.36 -1.67 0.06
CA TYR A 24 -21.35 -1.94 -0.96
C TYR A 24 -22.58 -2.58 -0.31
N SER A 25 -23.75 -1.98 -0.51
CA SER A 25 -25.02 -2.39 0.12
C SER A 25 -24.93 -2.53 1.65
N GLY A 26 -24.21 -1.63 2.32
CA GLY A 26 -24.02 -1.63 3.78
C GLY A 26 -23.07 -2.70 4.31
N GLN A 27 -22.50 -3.53 3.44
CA GLN A 27 -21.50 -4.54 3.78
C GLN A 27 -20.11 -4.12 3.29
N ARG A 28 -19.07 -4.66 3.92
CA ARG A 28 -17.68 -4.39 3.57
C ARG A 28 -17.14 -5.46 2.64
N TRP A 29 -16.39 -5.04 1.63
CA TRP A 29 -15.85 -5.90 0.59
C TRP A 29 -14.42 -5.53 0.25
N ALA A 30 -13.60 -6.50 -0.11
CA ALA A 30 -12.28 -6.27 -0.68
C ALA A 30 -12.35 -6.23 -2.20
N VAL A 31 -11.48 -5.44 -2.82
CA VAL A 31 -11.30 -5.46 -4.27
C VAL A 31 -10.52 -6.72 -4.68
N ALA A 32 -11.14 -7.57 -5.49
CA ALA A 32 -10.60 -8.87 -5.89
C ALA A 32 -9.25 -8.78 -6.62
N ARG A 33 -9.04 -7.72 -7.40
CA ARG A 33 -7.75 -7.46 -8.05
C ARG A 33 -6.63 -7.37 -7.02
N ASP A 34 -6.88 -6.66 -5.93
CA ASP A 34 -5.87 -6.42 -4.90
C ASP A 34 -5.59 -7.70 -4.11
N ILE A 35 -6.63 -8.52 -3.87
CA ILE A 35 -6.52 -9.85 -3.27
C ILE A 35 -5.64 -10.78 -4.11
N ALA A 36 -5.81 -10.83 -5.44
CA ALA A 36 -4.94 -11.63 -6.30
C ALA A 36 -3.47 -11.19 -6.19
N LEU A 37 -3.22 -9.88 -6.17
CA LEU A 37 -1.87 -9.34 -6.05
C LEU A 37 -1.24 -9.65 -4.69
N CYS A 38 -2.03 -9.64 -3.60
CA CYS A 38 -1.53 -9.98 -2.26
C CYS A 38 -0.94 -11.39 -2.21
N VAL A 39 -1.48 -12.32 -2.99
CA VAL A 39 -0.98 -13.70 -3.09
C VAL A 39 -0.09 -13.91 -4.33
N LEU A 40 0.48 -12.84 -4.87
CA LEU A 40 1.43 -12.85 -6.00
C LEU A 40 0.87 -13.48 -7.29
N LEU A 41 -0.44 -13.40 -7.49
CA LEU A 41 -1.13 -13.84 -8.71
C LEU A 41 -1.47 -12.67 -9.63
N GLN A 42 -1.74 -13.01 -10.89
CA GLN A 42 -2.20 -12.06 -11.89
C GLN A 42 -3.51 -11.39 -11.47
N ALA A 43 -3.69 -10.11 -11.78
CA ALA A 43 -4.86 -9.30 -11.40
C ALA A 43 -6.23 -9.92 -11.76
N GLY A 44 -6.28 -10.75 -12.81
CA GLY A 44 -7.49 -11.46 -13.25
C GLY A 44 -7.73 -12.82 -12.59
N ALA A 45 -6.82 -13.30 -11.73
CA ALA A 45 -6.84 -14.68 -11.20
C ALA A 45 -8.10 -14.99 -10.40
N VAL A 46 -8.58 -14.05 -9.56
CA VAL A 46 -9.85 -14.22 -8.85
C VAL A 46 -11.01 -14.36 -9.83
N GLY A 47 -11.07 -13.50 -10.85
CA GLY A 47 -12.14 -13.54 -11.86
C GLY A 47 -12.14 -14.85 -12.64
N ALA A 48 -10.96 -15.34 -13.04
CA ALA A 48 -10.82 -16.63 -13.69
C ALA A 48 -11.29 -17.78 -12.79
N ARG A 49 -10.98 -17.71 -11.50
CA ARG A 49 -11.40 -18.74 -10.53
C ARG A 49 -12.90 -18.76 -10.28
N ILE A 50 -13.53 -17.58 -10.16
CA ILE A 50 -14.98 -17.46 -10.03
C ILE A 50 -15.66 -18.00 -11.29
N ALA A 51 -15.11 -17.74 -12.47
CA ALA A 51 -15.64 -18.29 -13.72
C ALA A 51 -15.55 -19.82 -13.81
N LEU A 52 -14.53 -20.42 -13.18
CA LEU A 52 -14.36 -21.88 -13.11
C LEU A 52 -15.29 -22.55 -12.09
N HIS A 53 -15.66 -21.84 -11.01
CA HIS A 53 -16.47 -22.37 -9.91
C HIS A 53 -17.58 -21.40 -9.48
N PRO A 54 -18.50 -21.01 -10.38
CA PRO A 54 -19.48 -19.96 -10.11
C PRO A 54 -20.42 -20.30 -8.93
N GLU A 55 -20.76 -21.57 -8.76
CA GLU A 55 -21.59 -22.08 -7.67
C GLU A 55 -20.98 -21.87 -6.28
N VAL A 56 -19.65 -21.95 -6.17
CA VAL A 56 -18.93 -21.78 -4.89
C VAL A 56 -18.91 -20.33 -4.47
N PHE A 57 -18.85 -19.39 -5.42
CA PHE A 57 -18.70 -17.97 -5.12
C PHE A 57 -20.01 -17.17 -5.19
N ALA A 58 -21.14 -17.77 -5.61
CA ALA A 58 -22.39 -17.07 -5.94
C ALA A 58 -22.83 -16.02 -4.91
N GLU A 59 -22.68 -16.31 -3.62
CA GLU A 59 -23.05 -15.40 -2.53
C GLU A 59 -21.90 -14.48 -2.08
N HIS A 60 -20.68 -14.81 -2.46
CA HIS A 60 -19.45 -14.24 -1.91
C HIS A 60 -18.72 -13.26 -2.82
N TYR A 61 -19.21 -13.04 -4.05
CA TYR A 61 -18.70 -12.01 -4.95
C TYR A 61 -19.78 -11.06 -5.46
N ARG A 62 -19.39 -9.81 -5.76
CA ARG A 62 -20.24 -8.83 -6.45
C ARG A 62 -19.43 -8.11 -7.52
N LYS A 63 -20.12 -7.61 -8.55
CA LYS A 63 -19.55 -6.65 -9.50
C LYS A 63 -20.15 -5.29 -9.19
N ALA A 64 -19.30 -4.31 -8.95
CA ALA A 64 -19.73 -2.95 -8.67
C ALA A 64 -18.72 -1.95 -9.21
N ARG A 65 -19.19 -0.75 -9.54
CA ARG A 65 -18.30 0.37 -9.85
C ARG A 65 -17.90 1.05 -8.55
N ILE A 66 -16.60 1.20 -8.35
CA ILE A 66 -16.05 1.96 -7.22
C ILE A 66 -16.08 3.44 -7.58
N GLU A 67 -16.52 4.29 -6.66
CA GLU A 67 -16.51 5.74 -6.86
C GLU A 67 -15.12 6.25 -7.29
N GLY A 68 -15.08 7.10 -8.31
CA GLY A 68 -13.82 7.61 -8.88
C GLY A 68 -13.08 6.64 -9.80
N HIS A 69 -13.56 5.41 -9.98
CA HIS A 69 -13.01 4.46 -10.95
C HIS A 69 -13.96 4.25 -12.14
N PRO A 70 -13.47 4.34 -13.40
CA PRO A 70 -14.32 4.23 -14.58
C PRO A 70 -14.79 2.78 -14.86
N ALA A 71 -14.00 1.79 -14.45
CA ALA A 71 -14.25 0.37 -14.70
C ALA A 71 -15.01 -0.30 -13.55
N GLU A 72 -15.82 -1.31 -13.88
CA GLU A 72 -16.39 -2.22 -12.88
C GLU A 72 -15.28 -3.03 -12.23
N SER A 73 -15.37 -3.19 -10.91
CA SER A 73 -14.46 -4.00 -10.12
C SER A 73 -15.20 -5.19 -9.54
N LEU A 74 -14.50 -6.32 -9.46
CA LEU A 74 -14.99 -7.49 -8.74
C LEU A 74 -14.65 -7.32 -7.27
N LEU A 75 -15.64 -7.54 -6.43
CA LEU A 75 -15.59 -7.41 -4.99
C LEU A 75 -15.75 -8.79 -4.35
N LEU A 76 -14.98 -9.06 -3.31
CA LEU A 76 -15.08 -10.28 -2.51
C LEU A 76 -15.50 -9.95 -1.08
N SER A 77 -16.40 -10.77 -0.56
CA SER A 77 -16.65 -10.86 0.88
C SER A 77 -15.48 -11.56 1.58
N GLU A 78 -15.42 -11.48 2.91
CA GLU A 78 -14.43 -12.21 3.70
C GLU A 78 -14.37 -13.69 3.33
N GLU A 79 -15.52 -14.35 3.33
CA GLU A 79 -15.65 -15.77 3.00
C GLU A 79 -15.23 -16.06 1.55
N GLY A 80 -15.50 -15.14 0.63
CA GLY A 80 -15.03 -15.23 -0.75
C GLY A 80 -13.50 -15.20 -0.87
N ILE A 81 -12.81 -14.44 -0.01
CA ILE A 81 -11.35 -14.43 0.03
C ILE A 81 -10.83 -15.76 0.58
N ARG A 82 -11.44 -16.29 1.65
CA ARG A 82 -11.08 -17.59 2.23
C ARG A 82 -11.25 -18.73 1.22
N LEU A 83 -12.38 -18.78 0.51
CA LEU A 83 -12.64 -19.75 -0.55
C LEU A 83 -11.63 -19.64 -1.70
N PHE A 84 -11.24 -18.42 -2.06
CA PHE A 84 -10.23 -18.18 -3.08
C PHE A 84 -8.86 -18.76 -2.67
N VAL A 85 -8.40 -18.46 -1.45
CA VAL A 85 -7.13 -18.94 -0.91
C VAL A 85 -7.15 -20.46 -0.71
N ALA A 86 -8.19 -21.00 -0.08
CA ALA A 86 -8.33 -22.45 0.17
C ALA A 86 -8.32 -23.28 -1.11
N GLY A 87 -8.79 -22.69 -2.22
CA GLY A 87 -8.78 -23.34 -3.50
C GLY A 87 -7.43 -23.33 -4.24
N MET A 88 -6.45 -22.54 -3.79
CA MET A 88 -5.14 -22.46 -4.46
C MET A 88 -4.48 -23.84 -4.53
N LYS A 89 -3.79 -24.12 -5.64
CA LYS A 89 -3.12 -25.43 -5.84
C LYS A 89 -1.95 -25.63 -4.88
N SER A 90 -1.28 -24.54 -4.51
CA SER A 90 -0.28 -24.49 -3.44
C SER A 90 -0.99 -24.50 -2.10
N LYS A 91 -0.55 -25.39 -1.20
CA LYS A 91 -0.93 -25.26 0.22
C LYS A 91 -0.33 -23.96 0.75
N PRO A 92 -1.07 -23.17 1.56
CA PRO A 92 -0.52 -22.01 2.25
C PRO A 92 0.70 -22.45 3.05
N GLN A 93 1.84 -21.81 2.81
CA GLN A 93 3.02 -21.99 3.65
C GLN A 93 2.84 -21.15 4.93
N PRO A 94 3.31 -21.62 6.11
CA PRO A 94 3.12 -20.91 7.37
C PRO A 94 3.64 -19.47 7.36
N ASP A 95 4.67 -19.18 6.56
CA ASP A 95 5.24 -17.83 6.36
C ASP A 95 4.98 -17.29 4.94
N GLY A 96 3.95 -17.83 4.27
CA GLY A 96 3.57 -17.45 2.92
C GLY A 96 2.63 -16.24 2.89
N VAL A 97 2.64 -15.54 1.75
CA VAL A 97 1.76 -14.39 1.50
C VAL A 97 0.27 -14.73 1.61
N GLU A 98 -0.11 -15.99 1.42
CA GLU A 98 -1.46 -16.49 1.65
C GLU A 98 -1.81 -16.52 3.14
N SER A 99 -0.86 -16.94 3.99
CA SER A 99 -1.03 -16.97 5.44
C SER A 99 -1.09 -15.56 6.02
N ASP A 100 -0.31 -14.62 5.50
CA ASP A 100 -0.41 -13.20 5.86
C ASP A 100 -1.80 -12.63 5.54
N LEU A 101 -2.35 -12.97 4.36
CA LEU A 101 -3.70 -12.54 3.98
C LEU A 101 -4.78 -13.14 4.91
N ILE A 102 -4.66 -14.41 5.28
CA ILE A 102 -5.59 -15.04 6.21
C ILE A 102 -5.45 -14.44 7.62
N ALA A 103 -4.23 -14.23 8.10
CA ALA A 103 -3.97 -13.59 9.40
C ALA A 103 -4.52 -12.16 9.44
N TRP A 104 -4.39 -11.41 8.35
CA TRP A 104 -5.00 -10.09 8.21
C TRP A 104 -6.54 -10.15 8.27
N LEU A 105 -7.17 -11.14 7.64
CA LEU A 105 -8.63 -11.32 7.75
C LEU A 105 -9.05 -11.70 9.17
N ASP A 106 -8.33 -12.61 9.82
CA ASP A 106 -8.60 -13.07 11.19
C ASP A 106 -8.44 -11.93 12.21
N ALA A 107 -7.53 -10.99 11.96
CA ALA A 107 -7.39 -9.75 12.73
C ALA A 107 -8.52 -8.73 12.46
N GLY A 108 -9.53 -9.09 11.67
CA GLY A 108 -10.63 -8.20 11.29
C GLY A 108 -10.22 -7.18 10.24
N GLY A 109 -9.34 -7.52 9.30
CA GLY A 109 -8.81 -6.58 8.30
C GLY A 109 -9.86 -5.88 7.43
N LEU A 110 -11.05 -6.47 7.28
CA LEU A 110 -12.18 -5.81 6.63
C LEU A 110 -12.91 -4.81 7.53
N ASN A 111 -12.71 -4.86 8.85
CA ASN A 111 -13.35 -4.01 9.85
C ASN A 111 -12.45 -2.83 10.25
N PHE A 112 -12.63 -1.70 9.56
CA PHE A 112 -11.94 -0.42 9.86
C PHE A 112 -12.41 0.29 11.15
N ASP A 113 -13.16 -0.37 12.04
CA ASP A 113 -13.72 0.24 13.26
C ASP A 113 -12.71 0.27 14.43
N GLN A 114 -11.54 -0.36 14.28
CA GLN A 114 -10.55 -0.43 15.34
C GLN A 114 -9.42 0.59 15.08
N PRO A 115 -9.37 1.73 15.80
CA PRO A 115 -8.15 2.52 15.82
C PRO A 115 -6.99 1.62 16.26
N PRO A 116 -5.81 1.70 15.62
CA PRO A 116 -4.66 0.91 16.05
C PRO A 116 -4.45 1.19 17.54
N ALA A 117 -4.28 0.13 18.34
CA ALA A 117 -3.91 0.29 19.74
C ALA A 117 -2.65 1.18 19.76
N ALA A 118 -2.80 2.39 20.29
CA ALA A 118 -1.70 3.32 20.38
C ALA A 118 -0.57 2.61 21.15
N PRO A 119 0.68 2.62 20.66
CA PRO A 119 1.79 2.18 21.47
C PRO A 119 1.79 3.03 22.75
N GLU A 120 1.97 2.39 23.90
CA GLU A 120 2.16 3.08 25.18
C GLU A 120 3.40 3.97 25.06
N ILE A 121 3.21 5.24 24.74
CA ILE A 121 4.27 6.22 24.71
C ILE A 121 4.57 6.53 26.18
N GLU A 122 5.71 6.04 26.67
CA GLU A 122 6.37 6.58 27.86
C GLU A 122 6.44 8.10 27.73
N THR A 123 5.64 8.81 28.52
CA THR A 123 5.65 10.26 28.58
C THR A 123 6.95 10.74 29.21
N LEU A 124 7.89 11.20 28.39
CA LEU A 124 8.98 12.05 28.88
C LEU A 124 8.41 13.44 29.21
N PRO A 125 8.82 14.06 30.33
CA PRO A 125 8.26 15.33 30.79
C PRO A 125 8.65 16.47 29.85
N VAL A 126 7.64 17.28 29.49
CA VAL A 126 7.79 18.51 28.71
C VAL A 126 8.33 19.60 29.65
N GLU A 127 9.54 20.10 29.39
CA GLU A 127 10.02 21.35 30.00
C GLU A 127 9.23 22.53 29.42
N GLU A 128 8.58 23.26 30.32
CA GLU A 128 7.85 24.51 30.05
C GLU A 128 8.83 25.61 29.61
N ALA A 129 8.75 26.01 28.34
CA ALA A 129 9.39 27.23 27.88
C ALA A 129 8.49 28.44 28.21
N GLU A 130 9.00 29.33 29.06
CA GLU A 130 8.40 30.60 29.48
C GLU A 130 7.89 31.46 28.30
N LEU A 131 6.63 31.86 28.41
CA LEU A 131 5.95 32.82 27.53
C LEU A 131 6.45 34.25 27.79
N LEU A 132 7.11 34.87 26.81
CA LEU A 132 7.31 36.32 26.78
C LEU A 132 6.13 37.03 26.06
N PRO A 133 5.76 38.26 26.49
CA PRO A 133 4.56 38.93 26.00
C PRO A 133 4.76 39.51 24.58
N PRO A 134 3.69 39.69 23.79
CA PRO A 134 3.81 40.12 22.40
C PRO A 134 4.03 41.64 22.30
N PRO A 135 4.94 42.12 21.43
CA PRO A 135 4.99 43.54 21.10
C PRO A 135 3.83 43.92 20.17
N ARG A 136 3.19 45.06 20.50
CA ARG A 136 2.09 45.67 19.75
C ARG A 136 2.58 46.41 18.49
N HIS A 137 1.68 46.48 17.49
CA HIS A 137 1.69 47.29 16.24
C HIS A 137 2.61 46.78 15.11
N VAL A 138 2.23 46.68 13.83
CA VAL A 138 1.32 47.44 12.93
C VAL A 138 0.69 46.50 11.88
N PRO A 139 -0.43 46.84 11.20
CA PRO A 139 -1.03 46.00 10.17
C PRO A 139 -0.17 46.03 8.89
N SER A 140 0.81 45.15 8.82
CA SER A 140 1.48 44.82 7.57
C SER A 140 0.60 43.78 6.87
N LEU A 141 0.00 44.14 5.73
CA LEU A 141 -0.56 43.20 4.76
C LEU A 141 0.58 42.32 4.24
N ARG A 142 1.02 41.36 5.06
CA ARG A 142 1.89 40.28 4.63
C ARG A 142 0.98 39.26 3.96
N LEU A 143 1.18 39.08 2.65
CA LEU A 143 0.86 37.84 1.98
C LEU A 143 1.35 36.71 2.88
N VAL A 144 0.41 36.01 3.52
CA VAL A 144 0.69 34.77 4.24
C VAL A 144 1.39 33.88 3.21
N PRO A 145 2.66 33.49 3.43
CA PRO A 145 3.26 32.46 2.59
C PRO A 145 2.30 31.29 2.64
N ARG A 146 1.74 30.90 1.48
CA ARG A 146 0.98 29.65 1.38
C ARG A 146 1.89 28.59 2.00
N GLY A 147 1.53 28.11 3.19
CA GLY A 147 2.25 27.00 3.81
C GLY A 147 2.34 25.86 2.79
N PRO A 148 3.38 25.02 2.84
CA PRO A 148 3.47 23.87 1.97
C PRO A 148 2.15 23.11 2.07
N ASP A 149 1.56 22.74 0.93
CA ASP A 149 0.26 22.08 0.88
C ASP A 149 0.25 20.93 1.90
N PRO A 150 -0.72 20.84 2.83
CA PRO A 150 -0.77 19.77 3.82
C PRO A 150 -0.69 18.37 3.18
N MET A 151 -1.14 18.21 1.94
CA MET A 151 -0.97 16.96 1.18
C MET A 151 0.47 16.72 0.72
N GLN A 152 1.21 17.77 0.36
CA GLN A 152 2.64 17.66 0.04
C GLN A 152 3.47 17.33 1.27
N GLN A 153 3.15 17.93 2.42
CA GLN A 153 3.82 17.61 3.69
C GLN A 153 3.60 16.15 4.09
N LEU A 154 2.37 15.64 3.90
CA LEU A 154 2.06 14.23 4.15
C LEU A 154 2.88 13.32 3.22
N LEU A 155 2.93 13.63 1.93
CA LEU A 155 3.71 12.86 0.95
C LEU A 155 5.21 12.90 1.25
N GLU A 156 5.76 14.04 1.67
CA GLU A 156 7.15 14.18 2.08
C GLU A 156 7.46 13.35 3.33
N ARG A 157 6.53 13.33 4.29
CA ARG A 157 6.63 12.49 5.48
C ARG A 157 6.59 11.00 5.15
N GLU A 158 5.70 10.58 4.25
CA GLU A 158 5.63 9.19 3.76
C GLU A 158 6.92 8.77 3.04
N LYS A 159 7.49 9.64 2.20
CA LYS A 159 8.78 9.41 1.55
C LYS A 159 9.93 9.29 2.57
N ALA A 160 9.94 10.15 3.59
CA ALA A 160 10.94 10.10 4.64
C ALA A 160 10.85 8.79 5.43
N TYR A 161 9.63 8.38 5.80
CA TYR A 161 9.37 7.11 6.47
C TYR A 161 9.81 5.92 5.63
N CYS A 162 9.44 5.86 4.35
CA CYS A 162 9.86 4.80 3.44
C CYS A 162 11.38 4.69 3.35
N ARG A 163 12.07 5.83 3.19
CA ARG A 163 13.53 5.87 3.18
C ARG A 163 14.13 5.33 4.48
N ASP A 164 13.60 5.71 5.63
CA ASP A 164 14.13 5.28 6.93
C ASP A 164 13.82 3.82 7.24
N LEU A 165 12.70 3.30 6.73
CA LEU A 165 12.36 1.87 6.77
C LEU A 165 13.33 1.05 5.93
N VAL A 166 13.60 1.46 4.68
CA VAL A 166 14.59 0.80 3.81
C VAL A 166 15.98 0.85 4.43
N LYS A 167 16.40 1.99 5.00
CA LYS A 167 17.67 2.09 5.75
C LYS A 167 17.72 1.12 6.93
N THR A 168 16.61 0.96 7.65
CA THR A 168 16.54 0.06 8.80
C THR A 168 16.61 -1.39 8.35
N LEU A 169 15.90 -1.76 7.28
CA LEU A 169 15.95 -3.08 6.67
C LEU A 169 17.38 -3.43 6.23
N LEU A 170 18.04 -2.53 5.49
CA LEU A 170 19.41 -2.72 5.00
C LEU A 170 20.46 -2.91 6.10
N ARG A 171 20.17 -2.52 7.36
CA ARG A 171 21.08 -2.80 8.50
C ARG A 171 21.14 -4.28 8.86
N TYR A 172 20.10 -5.04 8.53
CA TYR A 172 19.95 -6.44 8.93
C TYR A 172 19.92 -7.39 7.73
N CYS A 173 19.94 -6.87 6.50
CA CYS A 173 19.96 -7.68 5.29
C CYS A 173 21.33 -8.35 5.07
N GLU A 174 21.29 -9.58 4.59
CA GLU A 174 22.46 -10.26 4.03
C GLU A 174 22.58 -9.97 2.53
N SER A 175 23.68 -10.42 1.90
CA SER A 175 23.95 -10.12 0.48
C SER A 175 22.79 -10.50 -0.44
N GLU A 176 22.19 -11.67 -0.23
CA GLU A 176 21.07 -12.14 -1.06
C GLU A 176 19.82 -11.27 -0.90
N ASP A 177 19.59 -10.70 0.28
CA ASP A 177 18.43 -9.84 0.54
C ASP A 177 18.63 -8.46 -0.10
N VAL A 178 19.87 -7.97 -0.10
CA VAL A 178 20.24 -6.72 -0.81
C VAL A 178 20.05 -6.89 -2.31
N ASP A 179 20.47 -8.02 -2.89
CA ASP A 179 20.28 -8.29 -4.32
C ASP A 179 18.80 -8.38 -4.70
N LYS A 180 17.99 -9.11 -3.91
CA LYS A 180 16.54 -9.21 -4.10
C LYS A 180 15.86 -7.84 -4.00
N LEU A 181 16.19 -7.06 -2.97
CA LEU A 181 15.63 -5.73 -2.76
C LEU A 181 16.01 -4.77 -3.89
N THR A 182 17.26 -4.84 -4.36
CA THR A 182 17.75 -4.04 -5.49
C THR A 182 16.95 -4.38 -6.75
N GLY A 183 16.82 -5.67 -7.10
CA GLY A 183 16.03 -6.10 -8.25
C GLY A 183 14.55 -5.71 -8.16
N MET A 184 13.96 -5.73 -6.97
CA MET A 184 12.59 -5.25 -6.75
C MET A 184 12.47 -3.74 -7.02
N VAL A 185 13.41 -2.93 -6.53
CA VAL A 185 13.38 -1.47 -6.72
C VAL A 185 13.63 -1.11 -8.19
N ASP A 186 14.60 -1.76 -8.84
CA ASP A 186 14.90 -1.54 -10.26
C ASP A 186 13.70 -1.90 -11.14
N GLY A 187 13.06 -3.05 -10.90
CA GLY A 187 11.86 -3.44 -11.65
C GLY A 187 10.69 -2.45 -11.47
N GLN A 188 10.54 -1.83 -10.30
CA GLN A 188 9.54 -0.77 -10.10
C GLN A 188 9.92 0.53 -10.83
N ILE A 189 11.21 0.86 -10.90
CA ILE A 189 11.71 2.02 -11.65
C ILE A 189 11.45 1.82 -13.15
N ASP A 190 11.79 0.66 -13.69
CA ASP A 190 11.56 0.33 -15.10
C ASP A 190 10.06 0.41 -15.43
N HIS A 191 9.21 -0.19 -14.60
CA HIS A 191 7.76 -0.09 -14.77
C HIS A 191 7.25 1.35 -14.73
N LEU A 192 7.81 2.20 -13.86
CA LEU A 192 7.46 3.62 -13.80
C LEU A 192 7.90 4.39 -15.05
N LEU A 193 9.08 4.10 -15.59
CA LEU A 193 9.60 4.70 -16.82
C LEU A 193 8.81 4.27 -18.06
N GLU A 194 8.35 3.01 -18.10
CA GLU A 194 7.48 2.48 -19.15
C GLU A 194 6.05 3.05 -19.07
N SER A 195 5.49 3.13 -17.87
CA SER A 195 4.10 3.57 -17.66
C SER A 195 3.95 5.10 -17.72
N ARG A 196 5.00 5.85 -17.40
CA ARG A 196 4.99 7.31 -17.41
C ARG A 196 6.32 7.84 -17.93
N TYR A 197 6.26 8.65 -18.98
CA TYR A 197 7.43 9.39 -19.44
C TYR A 197 7.95 10.34 -18.34
N CYS A 198 9.05 9.96 -17.71
CA CYS A 198 9.70 10.70 -16.62
C CYS A 198 11.22 10.80 -16.87
N PRO A 199 11.67 11.75 -17.73
CA PRO A 199 13.08 11.86 -18.10
C PRO A 199 13.99 12.20 -16.91
N GLY A 200 13.47 12.89 -15.90
CA GLY A 200 14.22 13.19 -14.67
C GLY A 200 14.52 11.96 -13.82
N LEU A 201 13.60 10.98 -13.76
CA LEU A 201 13.85 9.70 -13.09
C LEU A 201 14.92 8.91 -13.84
N ASN A 202 14.82 8.84 -15.17
CA ASN A 202 15.81 8.13 -15.99
C ASN A 202 17.22 8.72 -15.83
N ALA A 203 17.35 10.05 -15.89
CA ALA A 203 18.63 10.73 -15.66
C ALA A 203 19.20 10.46 -14.26
N ALA A 204 18.35 10.46 -13.22
CA ALA A 204 18.78 10.14 -11.86
C ALA A 204 19.26 8.68 -11.72
N CYS A 205 18.65 7.74 -12.42
CA CYS A 205 19.09 6.34 -12.45
C CYS A 205 20.49 6.22 -13.09
N TYR A 206 20.71 6.88 -14.24
CA TYR A 206 22.04 6.93 -14.87
C TYR A 206 23.13 7.51 -13.95
N GLU A 207 22.82 8.57 -13.20
CA GLU A 207 23.76 9.14 -12.22
C GLU A 207 24.07 8.16 -11.08
N LEU A 208 23.07 7.40 -10.60
CA LEU A 208 23.29 6.36 -9.59
C LEU A 208 24.16 5.22 -10.12
N TYR A 209 23.88 4.72 -11.33
CA TYR A 209 24.70 3.69 -11.97
C TYR A 209 26.15 4.14 -12.13
N ARG A 210 26.37 5.35 -12.64
CA ARG A 210 27.70 5.92 -12.80
C ARG A 210 28.42 6.07 -11.46
N LYS A 211 27.71 6.51 -10.41
CA LYS A 211 28.29 6.75 -9.09
C LYS A 211 28.75 5.46 -8.41
N TYR A 212 27.98 4.38 -8.54
CA TYR A 212 28.25 3.12 -7.84
C TYR A 212 28.85 2.03 -8.73
N TRP A 213 29.07 2.32 -10.02
CA TRP A 213 29.60 1.38 -11.02
C TRP A 213 28.78 0.08 -11.12
N LEU A 214 27.47 0.20 -10.92
CA LEU A 214 26.53 -0.93 -10.82
C LEU A 214 25.96 -1.38 -12.18
N GLN A 215 26.67 -1.14 -13.30
CA GLN A 215 26.36 -1.85 -14.55
C GLN A 215 27.62 -2.30 -15.29
N GLY A 216 27.81 -3.62 -15.30
CA GLY A 216 28.80 -4.36 -16.06
C GLY A 216 28.50 -5.86 -15.96
N GLY A 217 27.69 -6.38 -16.88
CA GLY A 217 27.23 -7.78 -16.87
C GLY A 217 26.43 -8.21 -18.11
N GLU A 218 27.09 -8.12 -19.26
CA GLU A 218 26.87 -8.79 -20.56
C GLU A 218 25.63 -8.53 -21.43
N ALA A 219 25.91 -8.71 -22.73
CA ALA A 219 25.13 -8.42 -23.92
C ALA A 219 24.11 -9.52 -24.29
#